data_AF-S4RP82-F1
#
_entry.id   AF-S4RP82-F1
#
_cell.length_a   1.000
_cell.length_b   1.000
_cell.length_c   1.000
_cell.angle_alpha   90.00
_cell.angle_beta   90.00
_cell.angle_gamma   90.00
#
_symmetry.space_group_name_H-M   'P 1'
#
loop_
_entity.id
_entity.type
_entity.pdbx_description
1 polymer ?
#
loop_
_entity_poly.entity_id
_entity_poly.type
_entity_poly.pdbx_seq_one_letter_code
_entity_poly.pdbx_strand_id
1 'polypeptide(L)'
;MLGVSVKPGRRFTVGEWHDSGERVSSGAQSRRDVSRSVRQEARHLRDQSNNQTKWDQHDSNTRLEERMSSVQRWVERLQHTLDDTDAEINALAKTKDDAERALQAKAVPLQVATECLFLRDARRGVDLVHDPVEDELHREVKAIERAKEALTRSINDAFLQVCQLQEARQQLQGDVRDKEEALEIDSTCRALNNASATISLKPNPMRVPKG
;
A
#
# COMPACT_ATOMS: atom_id res chain seq x y z
N MET A 1 14.33 95.71 -22.44
CA MET A 1 13.26 94.77 -22.84
C MET A 1 12.65 94.16 -21.58
N LEU A 2 11.34 94.36 -21.42
CA LEU A 2 10.35 93.62 -20.64
C LEU A 2 10.74 93.14 -19.23
N GLY A 3 10.45 93.98 -18.24
CA GLY A 3 10.28 93.53 -16.86
C GLY A 3 9.05 92.64 -16.76
N VAL A 4 9.24 91.39 -16.33
CA VAL A 4 8.15 90.45 -16.08
C VAL A 4 7.33 90.99 -14.91
N SER A 5 6.17 91.57 -15.21
CA SER A 5 5.16 91.92 -14.21
C SER A 5 4.53 90.62 -13.68
N VAL A 6 5.12 90.09 -12.62
CA VAL A 6 4.51 89.00 -11.85
C VAL A 6 3.33 89.62 -11.10
N LYS A 7 2.09 89.31 -11.54
CA LYS A 7 0.87 89.70 -10.82
C LYS A 7 1.04 89.34 -9.34
N PRO A 8 0.83 90.28 -8.39
CA PRO A 8 0.85 89.91 -6.98
C PRO A 8 -0.25 88.87 -6.77
N GLY A 9 0.15 87.67 -6.35
CA GLY A 9 -0.79 86.58 -6.05
C GLY A 9 -1.83 87.05 -5.04
N ARG A 10 -3.05 86.53 -5.15
CA ARG A 10 -4.14 86.79 -4.19
C ARG A 10 -3.62 86.60 -2.76
N ARG A 11 -3.75 87.63 -1.92
CA ARG A 11 -3.40 87.57 -0.50
C ARG A 11 -4.56 86.92 0.25
N PHE A 12 -4.25 85.95 1.10
CA PHE A 12 -5.22 85.27 1.94
C PHE A 12 -5.36 86.00 3.27
N THR A 13 -6.56 86.00 3.83
CA THR A 13 -6.85 86.48 5.18
C THR A 13 -6.38 85.46 6.23
N VAL A 14 -6.22 85.90 7.47
CA VAL A 14 -5.85 85.02 8.59
C VAL A 14 -6.89 83.91 8.78
N GLY A 15 -8.19 84.21 8.57
CA GLY A 15 -9.26 83.21 8.59
C GLY A 15 -9.09 82.14 7.50
N GLU A 16 -8.87 82.53 6.24
CA GLU A 16 -8.63 81.58 5.14
C GLU A 16 -7.38 80.70 5.36
N TRP A 17 -6.36 81.23 6.04
CA TRP A 17 -5.18 80.44 6.44
C TRP A 17 -5.50 79.42 7.52
N HIS A 18 -6.27 79.80 8.55
CA HIS A 18 -6.73 78.88 9.60
C HIS A 18 -7.63 77.78 9.03
N ASP A 19 -8.62 78.13 8.18
CA ASP A 19 -9.52 77.17 7.54
C ASP A 19 -8.74 76.16 6.68
N SER A 20 -7.73 76.64 5.94
CA SER A 20 -6.84 75.78 5.15
C SER A 20 -6.00 74.86 6.05
N GLY A 21 -5.43 75.39 7.14
CA GLY A 21 -4.66 74.63 8.11
C GLY A 21 -5.49 73.54 8.81
N GLU A 22 -6.72 73.88 9.22
CA GLU A 22 -7.66 72.93 9.82
C GLU A 22 -8.06 71.84 8.82
N ARG A 23 -8.36 72.22 7.57
CA ARG A 23 -8.70 71.25 6.50
C ARG A 23 -7.54 70.30 6.21
N VAL A 24 -6.30 70.80 6.17
CA VAL A 24 -5.10 69.98 5.99
C VAL A 24 -4.88 69.07 7.19
N SER A 25 -5.02 69.58 8.42
CA SER A 25 -4.88 68.80 9.66
C SER A 25 -5.91 67.69 9.77
N SER A 26 -7.18 68.01 9.54
CA SER A 26 -8.31 67.06 9.53
C SER A 26 -8.13 66.00 8.42
N GLY A 27 -7.75 66.42 7.21
CA GLY A 27 -7.43 65.50 6.12
C GLY A 27 -6.25 64.56 6.43
N ALA A 28 -5.20 65.07 7.08
CA ALA A 28 -4.07 64.26 7.53
C ALA A 28 -4.47 63.27 8.63
N GLN A 29 -5.32 63.69 9.57
CA GLN A 29 -5.84 62.83 10.63
C GLN A 29 -6.67 61.67 10.06
N SER A 30 -7.62 61.96 9.17
CA SER A 30 -8.43 60.94 8.49
C SER A 30 -7.56 59.92 7.74
N ARG A 31 -6.53 60.38 7.01
CA ARG A 31 -5.58 59.47 6.32
C ARG A 31 -4.77 58.61 7.29
N ARG A 32 -4.36 59.16 8.45
CA ARG A 32 -3.66 58.39 9.50
C ARG A 32 -4.57 57.32 10.09
N ASP A 33 -5.85 57.61 10.28
CA ASP A 33 -6.82 56.66 10.84
C ASP A 33 -7.11 55.53 9.86
N VAL A 34 -7.34 55.83 8.58
CA VAL A 34 -7.47 54.81 7.51
C VAL A 34 -6.21 53.95 7.42
N SER A 35 -5.02 54.57 7.39
CA SER A 35 -3.74 53.84 7.36
C SER A 35 -3.53 52.96 8.59
N ARG A 36 -3.98 53.41 9.77
CA ARG A 36 -3.93 52.62 11.01
C ARG A 36 -4.86 51.41 10.90
N SER A 37 -6.10 51.61 10.46
CA SER A 37 -7.09 50.56 10.27
C SER A 37 -6.58 49.46 9.33
N VAL A 38 -6.10 49.84 8.13
CA VAL A 38 -5.58 48.88 7.14
C VAL A 38 -4.38 48.10 7.69
N ARG A 39 -3.46 48.76 8.40
CA ARG A 39 -2.31 48.06 9.02
C ARG A 39 -2.71 47.13 10.16
N GLN A 40 -3.78 47.45 10.89
CA GLN A 40 -4.30 46.59 11.95
C GLN A 40 -4.99 45.36 11.36
N GLU A 41 -5.82 45.56 10.34
CA GLU A 41 -6.48 44.49 9.60
C GLU A 41 -5.46 43.56 8.93
N ALA A 42 -4.44 44.11 8.27
CA ALA A 42 -3.37 43.32 7.66
C ALA A 42 -2.59 42.48 8.68
N ARG A 43 -2.34 43.02 9.89
CA ARG A 43 -1.71 42.25 10.98
C ARG A 43 -2.63 41.13 11.45
N HIS A 44 -3.89 41.44 11.68
CA HIS A 44 -4.89 40.46 12.11
C HIS A 44 -5.01 39.31 11.11
N LEU A 45 -5.12 39.62 9.82
CA LEU A 45 -5.20 38.62 8.75
C LEU A 45 -3.93 37.75 8.68
N ARG A 46 -2.75 38.36 8.83
CA ARG A 46 -1.48 37.61 8.85
C ARG A 46 -1.41 36.66 10.04
N ASP A 47 -1.82 37.11 11.20
CA ASP A 47 -1.79 36.29 12.42
C ASP A 47 -2.83 35.16 12.34
N GLN A 48 -4.03 35.45 11.84
CA GLN A 48 -5.07 34.44 11.57
C GLN A 48 -4.60 33.41 10.55
N SER A 49 -4.04 33.84 9.41
CA SER A 49 -3.51 32.94 8.39
C SER A 49 -2.37 32.07 8.92
N ASN A 50 -1.45 32.64 9.70
CA ASN A 50 -0.35 31.89 10.30
C ASN A 50 -0.86 30.83 11.29
N ASN A 51 -1.83 31.19 12.13
CA ASN A 51 -2.44 30.23 13.05
C ASN A 51 -3.17 29.11 12.31
N GLN A 52 -3.96 29.46 11.28
CA GLN A 52 -4.66 28.47 10.46
C GLN A 52 -3.66 27.52 9.78
N THR A 53 -2.60 28.04 9.16
CA THR A 53 -1.56 27.22 8.53
C THR A 53 -0.91 26.26 9.51
N LYS A 54 -0.59 26.70 10.73
CA LYS A 54 -0.02 25.83 11.77
C LYS A 54 -0.98 24.71 12.18
N TRP A 55 -2.27 25.03 12.33
CA TRP A 55 -3.29 24.03 12.66
C TRP A 55 -3.48 23.01 11.53
N ASP A 56 -3.60 23.46 10.29
CA ASP A 56 -3.75 22.59 9.12
C ASP A 56 -2.53 21.68 8.93
N GLN A 57 -1.33 22.22 9.14
CA GLN A 57 -0.08 21.44 9.10
C GLN A 57 -0.03 20.40 10.22
N HIS A 58 -0.46 20.76 11.43
CA HIS A 58 -0.52 19.82 12.55
C HIS A 58 -1.52 18.69 12.28
N ASP A 59 -2.75 19.01 11.88
CA ASP A 59 -3.80 18.02 11.54
C ASP A 59 -3.35 17.11 10.39
N SER A 60 -2.74 17.67 9.34
CA SER A 60 -2.20 16.88 8.23
C SER A 60 -1.10 15.92 8.68
N ASN A 61 -0.18 16.38 9.53
CA ASN A 61 0.90 15.55 10.07
C ASN A 61 0.38 14.42 10.97
N THR A 62 -0.60 14.70 11.83
CA THR A 62 -1.24 13.69 12.67
C THR A 62 -1.93 12.62 11.82
N ARG A 63 -2.69 13.02 10.79
CA ARG A 63 -3.32 12.06 9.87
C ARG A 63 -2.32 11.22 9.10
N LEU A 64 -1.18 11.80 8.70
CA LEU A 64 -0.09 11.06 8.07
C LEU A 64 0.50 10.02 9.03
N GLU A 65 0.73 10.36 10.30
CA GLU A 65 1.22 9.42 11.31
C GLU A 65 0.25 8.25 11.53
N GLU A 66 -1.04 8.53 11.66
CA GLU A 66 -2.08 7.51 11.81
C GLU A 66 -2.13 6.57 10.59
N ARG A 67 -2.03 7.14 9.38
CA ARG A 67 -1.97 6.39 8.13
C ARG A 67 -0.72 5.53 8.07
N MET A 68 0.46 6.08 8.37
CA MET A 68 1.73 5.34 8.40
C MET A 68 1.66 4.16 9.38
N SER A 69 1.14 4.37 10.59
CA SER A 69 0.91 3.29 11.57
C SER A 69 -0.05 2.22 11.03
N SER A 70 -1.07 2.63 10.30
CA SER A 70 -2.02 1.70 9.68
C SER A 70 -1.40 0.89 8.54
N VAL A 71 -0.63 1.54 7.65
CA VAL A 71 0.09 0.88 6.55
C VAL A 71 1.14 -0.07 7.10
N GLN A 72 1.90 0.32 8.13
CA GLN A 72 2.88 -0.53 8.80
C GLN A 72 2.24 -1.82 9.34
N ARG A 73 1.09 -1.72 10.02
CA ARG A 73 0.34 -2.90 10.48
C ARG A 73 -0.11 -3.81 9.33
N TRP A 74 -0.41 -3.24 8.16
CA TRP A 74 -0.74 -4.02 6.97
C TRP A 74 0.49 -4.72 6.39
N VAL A 75 1.64 -4.05 6.32
CA VAL A 75 2.91 -4.67 5.90
C VAL A 75 3.23 -5.87 6.80
N GLU A 76 3.17 -5.69 8.12
CA GLU A 76 3.43 -6.78 9.09
C GLU A 76 2.48 -7.97 8.89
N ARG A 77 1.18 -7.69 8.67
CA ARG A 77 0.19 -8.75 8.42
C ARG A 77 0.45 -9.47 7.10
N LEU A 78 0.76 -8.74 6.03
CA LEU A 78 1.05 -9.33 4.73
C LEU A 78 2.31 -10.19 4.78
N GLN A 79 3.35 -9.74 5.49
CA GLN A 79 4.57 -10.50 5.70
C GLN A 79 4.31 -11.78 6.50
N HIS A 80 3.52 -11.73 7.58
CA HIS A 80 3.12 -12.93 8.32
C HIS A 80 2.36 -13.92 7.43
N THR A 81 1.39 -13.45 6.63
CA THR A 81 0.65 -14.30 5.70
C THR A 81 1.57 -14.91 4.63
N LEU A 82 2.58 -14.16 4.18
CA LEU A 82 3.59 -14.64 3.24
C LEU A 82 4.41 -15.78 3.87
N ASP A 83 4.85 -15.62 5.12
CA ASP A 83 5.60 -16.64 5.86
C ASP A 83 4.75 -17.91 6.08
N ASP A 84 3.46 -17.75 6.43
CA ASP A 84 2.51 -18.86 6.55
C ASP A 84 2.31 -19.59 5.22
N THR A 85 2.19 -18.83 4.12
CA THR A 85 2.04 -19.38 2.76
C THR A 85 3.28 -20.17 2.35
N ASP A 86 4.48 -19.66 2.66
CA ASP A 86 5.74 -20.36 2.42
C ASP A 86 5.85 -21.64 3.24
N ALA A 87 5.42 -21.62 4.51
CA ALA A 87 5.37 -22.81 5.35
C ALA A 87 4.42 -23.88 4.75
N GLU A 88 3.23 -23.48 4.31
CA GLU A 88 2.23 -24.38 3.72
C GLU A 88 2.72 -24.98 2.39
N ILE A 89 3.32 -24.17 1.51
CA ILE A 89 3.92 -24.66 0.26
C ILE A 89 4.96 -25.75 0.54
N ASN A 90 5.85 -25.52 1.52
CA ASN A 90 6.88 -26.48 1.90
C ASN A 90 6.27 -27.77 2.49
N ALA A 91 5.24 -27.65 3.33
CA ALA A 91 4.55 -28.79 3.92
C ALA A 91 3.83 -29.65 2.85
N LEU A 92 3.14 -29.01 1.91
CA LEU A 92 2.47 -29.70 0.80
C LEU A 92 3.47 -30.34 -0.17
N ALA A 93 4.58 -29.66 -0.50
CA ALA A 93 5.64 -30.23 -1.33
C ALA A 93 6.22 -31.50 -0.71
N LYS A 94 6.51 -31.47 0.60
CA LYS A 94 6.97 -32.66 1.32
C LYS A 94 5.95 -33.79 1.32
N THR A 95 4.68 -33.48 1.55
CA THR A 95 3.58 -34.46 1.55
C THR A 95 3.42 -35.10 0.17
N LYS A 96 3.54 -34.32 -0.90
CA LYS A 96 3.55 -34.80 -2.28
C LYS A 96 4.73 -35.76 -2.52
N ASP A 97 5.93 -35.39 -2.10
CA ASP A 97 7.13 -36.25 -2.27
C ASP A 97 7.03 -37.56 -1.47
N ASP A 98 6.45 -37.51 -0.26
CA ASP A 98 6.13 -38.71 0.54
C ASP A 98 5.12 -39.62 -0.19
N ALA A 99 4.07 -39.04 -0.80
CA ALA A 99 3.08 -39.78 -1.57
C ALA A 99 3.67 -40.40 -2.85
N GLU A 100 4.56 -39.68 -3.55
CA GLU A 100 5.28 -40.20 -4.73
C GLU A 100 6.18 -41.39 -4.36
N ARG A 101 6.91 -41.30 -3.24
CA ARG A 101 7.69 -42.42 -2.72
C ARG A 101 6.81 -43.61 -2.34
N ALA A 102 5.68 -43.36 -1.68
CA ALA A 102 4.73 -44.41 -1.34
C ALA A 102 4.15 -45.09 -2.59
N LEU A 103 3.87 -44.32 -3.65
CA LEU A 103 3.37 -44.84 -4.93
C LEU A 103 4.42 -45.74 -5.60
N GLN A 104 5.68 -45.31 -5.64
CA GLN A 104 6.78 -46.11 -6.17
C GLN A 104 6.97 -47.41 -5.37
N ALA A 105 6.87 -47.35 -4.04
CA ALA A 105 7.00 -48.52 -3.17
C ALA A 105 5.90 -49.58 -3.41
N LYS A 106 4.75 -49.23 -4.00
CA LYS A 106 3.69 -50.18 -4.37
C LYS A 106 4.00 -51.00 -5.61
N ALA A 107 4.99 -50.60 -6.43
CA ALA A 107 5.33 -51.32 -7.66
C ALA A 107 5.84 -52.76 -7.37
N VAL A 108 6.70 -52.92 -6.36
CA VAL A 108 7.29 -54.23 -6.04
C VAL A 108 6.24 -55.22 -5.51
N PRO A 109 5.43 -54.90 -4.48
CA PRO A 109 4.37 -55.82 -4.03
C PRO A 109 3.38 -56.20 -5.12
N LEU A 110 3.02 -55.25 -6.00
CA LEU A 110 2.13 -55.52 -7.13
C LEU A 110 2.74 -56.54 -8.10
N GLN A 111 4.03 -56.36 -8.44
CA GLN A 111 4.75 -57.28 -9.31
C GLN A 111 4.82 -58.69 -8.69
N VAL A 112 5.13 -58.78 -7.40
CA VAL A 112 5.18 -60.06 -6.68
C VAL A 112 3.82 -60.75 -6.67
N ALA A 113 2.74 -60.05 -6.31
CA ALA A 113 1.40 -60.64 -6.29
C ALA A 113 0.94 -61.10 -7.69
N THR A 114 1.28 -60.32 -8.73
CA THR A 114 0.98 -60.67 -10.13
C THR A 114 1.78 -61.89 -10.59
N GLU A 115 3.07 -61.97 -10.26
CA GLU A 115 3.92 -63.11 -10.57
C GLU A 115 3.45 -64.38 -9.83
N CYS A 116 3.02 -64.24 -8.57
CA CYS A 116 2.43 -65.35 -7.83
C CYS A 116 1.17 -65.91 -8.50
N LEU A 117 0.29 -65.04 -9.02
CA LEU A 117 -0.87 -65.46 -9.81
C LEU A 117 -0.45 -66.17 -11.10
N PHE A 118 0.52 -65.61 -11.84
CA PHE A 118 1.03 -66.21 -13.06
C PHE A 118 1.62 -67.62 -12.84
N LEU A 119 2.42 -67.80 -11.79
CA LEU A 119 2.99 -69.10 -11.42
C LEU A 119 1.92 -70.12 -11.00
N ARG A 120 0.80 -69.66 -10.41
CA ARG A 120 -0.33 -70.51 -10.07
C ARG A 120 -1.11 -70.93 -11.31
N ASP A 121 -1.34 -70.02 -12.25
CA ASP A 121 -2.00 -70.30 -13.54
C ASP A 121 -1.20 -71.28 -14.41
N ALA A 122 0.12 -71.37 -14.21
CA ALA A 122 1.00 -72.30 -14.91
C ALA A 122 0.93 -73.75 -14.37
N ARG A 123 0.25 -74.01 -13.24
CA ARG A 123 0.10 -75.36 -12.68
C ARG A 123 -0.75 -76.25 -13.61
N ARG A 124 -0.61 -77.57 -13.51
CA ARG A 124 -1.28 -78.52 -14.42
C ARG A 124 -1.96 -79.66 -13.66
N GLY A 125 -3.02 -80.20 -14.24
CA GLY A 125 -3.72 -81.37 -13.68
C GLY A 125 -4.38 -81.05 -12.34
N VAL A 126 -4.18 -81.93 -11.35
CA VAL A 126 -4.79 -81.79 -10.02
C VAL A 126 -4.26 -80.59 -9.22
N ASP A 127 -3.08 -80.06 -9.58
CA ASP A 127 -2.46 -78.93 -8.87
C ASP A 127 -3.00 -77.56 -9.34
N LEU A 128 -3.76 -77.51 -10.44
CA LEU A 128 -4.47 -76.32 -10.89
C LEU A 128 -5.79 -76.20 -10.13
N VAL A 129 -5.73 -75.57 -8.95
CA VAL A 129 -6.85 -75.47 -8.02
C VAL A 129 -7.11 -74.01 -7.69
N HIS A 130 -8.38 -73.64 -7.75
CA HIS A 130 -8.86 -72.38 -7.20
C HIS A 130 -9.00 -72.53 -5.67
N ASP A 131 -8.07 -71.94 -4.94
CA ASP A 131 -7.97 -72.04 -3.48
C ASP A 131 -8.14 -70.66 -2.81
N PRO A 132 -8.30 -70.60 -1.48
CA PRO A 132 -8.40 -69.33 -0.79
C PRO A 132 -7.17 -68.41 -0.96
N VAL A 133 -5.99 -68.95 -1.26
CA VAL A 133 -4.77 -68.16 -1.46
C VAL A 133 -4.84 -67.38 -2.79
N GLU A 134 -5.36 -68.00 -3.84
CA GLU A 134 -5.62 -67.35 -5.13
C GLU A 134 -6.61 -66.20 -5.00
N ASP A 135 -7.67 -66.40 -4.21
CA ASP A 135 -8.63 -65.34 -3.90
C ASP A 135 -7.99 -64.16 -3.16
N GLU A 136 -7.15 -64.44 -2.15
CA GLU A 136 -6.42 -63.38 -1.43
C GLU A 136 -5.43 -62.64 -2.34
N LEU A 137 -4.71 -63.33 -3.24
CA LEU A 137 -3.81 -62.69 -4.19
C LEU A 137 -4.55 -61.73 -5.13
N HIS A 138 -5.71 -62.13 -5.65
CA HIS A 138 -6.55 -61.22 -6.45
C HIS A 138 -7.06 -60.02 -5.63
N ARG A 139 -7.39 -60.21 -4.35
CA ARG A 139 -7.79 -59.10 -3.47
C ARG A 139 -6.61 -58.17 -3.18
N GLU A 140 -5.42 -58.71 -2.98
CA GLU A 140 -4.19 -57.95 -2.76
C GLU A 140 -3.87 -57.07 -3.97
N VAL A 141 -3.87 -57.63 -5.19
CA VAL A 141 -3.69 -56.86 -6.44
C VAL A 141 -4.69 -55.73 -6.53
N LYS A 142 -5.98 -56.02 -6.33
CA LYS A 142 -7.05 -54.99 -6.36
C LYS A 142 -6.84 -53.91 -5.28
N ALA A 143 -6.39 -54.29 -4.09
CA ALA A 143 -6.13 -53.34 -3.00
C ALA A 143 -4.92 -52.45 -3.31
N ILE A 144 -3.85 -53.02 -3.87
CA ILE A 144 -2.66 -52.26 -4.27
C ILE A 144 -2.99 -51.28 -5.40
N GLU A 145 -3.75 -51.69 -6.41
CA GLU A 145 -4.15 -50.79 -7.50
C GLU A 145 -5.04 -49.64 -6.99
N ARG A 146 -6.01 -49.92 -6.11
CA ARG A 146 -6.80 -48.85 -5.46
C ARG A 146 -5.94 -47.89 -4.66
N ALA A 147 -4.93 -48.41 -3.95
CA ALA A 147 -3.99 -47.58 -3.20
C ALA A 147 -3.15 -46.69 -4.14
N LYS A 148 -2.67 -47.23 -5.26
CA LYS A 148 -1.96 -46.46 -6.30
C LYS A 148 -2.85 -45.35 -6.88
N GLU A 149 -4.09 -45.64 -7.22
CA GLU A 149 -5.06 -44.65 -7.71
C GLU A 149 -5.34 -43.53 -6.69
N ALA A 150 -5.45 -43.87 -5.41
CA ALA A 150 -5.63 -42.89 -4.34
C ALA A 150 -4.40 -42.00 -4.17
N LEU A 151 -3.20 -42.59 -4.18
CA LEU A 151 -1.93 -41.85 -4.09
C LEU A 151 -1.74 -40.91 -5.30
N THR A 152 -1.99 -41.38 -6.52
CA THR A 152 -1.90 -40.56 -7.73
C THR A 152 -2.85 -39.37 -7.67
N ARG A 153 -4.09 -39.55 -7.21
CA ARG A 153 -5.02 -38.43 -7.00
C ARG A 153 -4.48 -37.44 -5.99
N SER A 154 -4.03 -37.91 -4.83
CA SER A 154 -3.45 -37.05 -3.79
C SER A 154 -2.23 -36.26 -4.28
N ILE A 155 -1.38 -36.86 -5.11
CA ILE A 155 -0.21 -36.19 -5.71
C ILE A 155 -0.65 -35.06 -6.63
N ASN A 156 -1.64 -35.32 -7.49
CA ASN A 156 -2.18 -34.32 -8.41
C ASN A 156 -2.86 -33.17 -7.66
N ASP A 157 -3.67 -33.48 -6.65
CA ASP A 157 -4.36 -32.49 -5.83
C ASP A 157 -3.34 -31.61 -5.08
N ALA A 158 -2.32 -32.21 -4.47
CA ALA A 158 -1.24 -31.48 -3.80
C ALA A 158 -0.44 -30.60 -4.78
N PHE A 159 -0.16 -31.10 -5.98
CA PHE A 159 0.52 -30.32 -7.02
C PHE A 159 -0.29 -29.08 -7.43
N LEU A 160 -1.59 -29.25 -7.70
CA LEU A 160 -2.47 -28.14 -8.05
C LEU A 160 -2.55 -27.10 -6.91
N GLN A 161 -2.65 -27.56 -5.66
CA GLN A 161 -2.67 -26.68 -4.50
C GLN A 161 -1.37 -25.90 -4.35
N VAL A 162 -0.21 -26.53 -4.57
CA VAL A 162 1.09 -25.84 -4.56
C VAL A 162 1.15 -24.76 -5.64
N CYS A 163 0.68 -25.04 -6.87
CA CYS A 163 0.63 -24.03 -7.93
C CYS A 163 -0.23 -22.82 -7.55
N GLN A 164 -1.42 -23.05 -6.97
CA GLN A 164 -2.30 -21.97 -6.51
C GLN A 164 -1.66 -21.14 -5.40
N LEU A 165 -1.02 -21.79 -4.43
CA LEU A 165 -0.32 -21.08 -3.36
C LEU A 165 0.88 -20.28 -3.88
N GLN A 166 1.60 -20.78 -4.89
CA GLN A 166 2.68 -20.03 -5.53
C GLN A 166 2.18 -18.76 -6.22
N GLU A 167 1.01 -18.80 -6.86
CA GLU A 167 0.38 -17.61 -7.45
C GLU A 167 -0.04 -16.62 -6.37
N ALA A 168 -0.72 -17.09 -5.33
CA ALA A 168 -1.12 -16.25 -4.19
C ALA A 168 0.09 -15.60 -3.51
N ARG A 169 1.17 -16.37 -3.34
CA ARG A 169 2.45 -15.89 -2.82
C ARG A 169 3.04 -14.74 -3.65
N GLN A 170 3.02 -14.84 -4.98
CA GLN A 170 3.49 -13.76 -5.85
C GLN A 170 2.66 -12.49 -5.71
N GLN A 171 1.34 -12.63 -5.58
CA GLN A 171 0.44 -11.50 -5.33
C GLN A 171 0.75 -10.84 -3.98
N LEU A 172 0.89 -11.63 -2.91
CA LEU A 172 1.26 -11.14 -1.58
C LEU A 172 2.59 -10.38 -1.59
N GLN A 173 3.61 -10.88 -2.31
CA GLN A 173 4.89 -10.18 -2.47
C GLN A 173 4.73 -8.82 -3.17
N GLY A 174 3.88 -8.76 -4.20
CA GLY A 174 3.52 -7.51 -4.86
C GLY A 174 2.86 -6.52 -3.88
N ASP A 175 1.87 -7.00 -3.12
CA ASP A 175 1.15 -6.18 -2.14
C ASP A 175 2.07 -5.65 -1.03
N VAL A 176 3.02 -6.45 -0.54
CA VAL A 176 4.03 -6.01 0.43
C VAL A 176 4.86 -4.87 -0.15
N ARG A 177 5.43 -5.05 -1.34
CA ARG A 177 6.25 -4.03 -2.00
C ARG A 177 5.47 -2.73 -2.19
N ASP A 178 4.24 -2.81 -2.69
CA ASP A 178 3.42 -1.64 -2.95
C ASP A 178 3.04 -0.90 -1.64
N LYS A 179 2.90 -1.63 -0.51
CA LYS A 179 2.67 -1.03 0.81
C LYS A 179 3.92 -0.42 1.41
N GLU A 180 5.09 -1.03 1.21
CA GLU A 180 6.37 -0.45 1.62
C GLU A 180 6.68 0.83 0.85
N GLU A 181 6.43 0.86 -0.48
CA GLU A 181 6.57 2.08 -1.29
C GLU A 181 5.61 3.18 -0.81
N ALA A 182 4.35 2.82 -0.53
CA ALA A 182 3.39 3.78 0.02
C ALA A 182 3.85 4.36 1.37
N LEU A 183 4.46 3.53 2.23
CA LEU A 183 5.01 3.95 3.52
C LEU A 183 6.22 4.88 3.34
N GLU A 184 7.10 4.60 2.37
CA GLU A 184 8.24 5.47 2.04
C GLU A 184 7.77 6.85 1.55
N ILE A 185 6.76 6.89 0.68
CA ILE A 185 6.14 8.13 0.21
C ILE A 185 5.53 8.91 1.38
N ASP A 186 4.75 8.24 2.24
CA ASP A 186 4.10 8.87 3.39
C ASP A 186 5.15 9.40 4.40
N SER A 187 6.23 8.65 4.64
CA SER A 187 7.36 9.07 5.47
C SER A 187 8.06 10.31 4.92
N THR A 188 8.30 10.33 3.61
CA THR A 188 8.88 11.49 2.92
C THR A 188 7.98 12.71 3.06
N CYS A 189 6.68 12.56 2.82
CA CYS A 189 5.68 13.62 2.99
C CYS A 189 5.65 14.15 4.43
N ARG A 190 5.71 13.26 5.42
CA ARG A 190 5.69 13.62 6.85
C ARG A 190 6.95 14.38 7.27
N ALA A 191 8.09 14.14 6.62
CA ALA A 191 9.35 14.84 6.90
C ALA A 191 9.40 16.27 6.32
N LEU A 192 8.53 16.59 5.35
CA LEU A 192 8.47 17.92 4.74
C LEU A 192 8.01 18.97 5.76
N ASN A 193 8.68 20.12 5.75
CA ASN A 193 8.35 21.27 6.59
C ASN A 193 8.69 22.58 5.86
N ASN A 194 8.31 23.73 6.42
CA ASN A 194 8.48 25.02 5.76
C ASN A 194 9.93 25.41 5.42
N ALA A 195 10.94 24.71 5.97
CA ALA A 195 12.36 24.92 5.66
C ALA A 195 12.92 23.90 4.66
N SER A 196 12.13 22.93 4.20
CA SER A 196 12.55 21.93 3.21
C SER A 196 12.87 22.61 1.86
N ALA A 197 14.07 22.36 1.35
CA ALA A 197 14.61 23.02 0.15
C ALA A 197 13.79 22.77 -1.14
N THR A 198 13.02 21.69 -1.17
CA THR A 198 12.14 21.30 -2.30
C THR A 198 10.82 22.06 -2.30
N ILE A 199 10.48 22.81 -1.25
CA ILE A 199 9.23 23.55 -1.12
C ILE A 199 9.48 25.02 -1.44
N SER A 200 8.90 25.52 -2.53
CA SER A 200 9.01 26.91 -2.94
C SER A 200 7.68 27.63 -2.76
N LEU A 201 7.71 28.79 -2.09
CA LEU A 201 6.56 29.69 -2.01
C LEU A 201 6.21 30.20 -3.40
N LYS A 202 5.11 29.71 -3.96
CA LYS A 202 4.62 30.18 -5.26
C LYS A 202 4.10 31.61 -5.11
N PRO A 203 4.40 32.52 -6.06
CA PRO A 203 3.93 33.92 -6.02
C PRO A 203 2.40 34.08 -5.99
N ASN A 204 1.66 33.06 -6.42
CA ASN A 204 0.20 33.03 -6.42
C ASN A 204 -0.31 31.66 -5.94
N PRO A 205 -0.29 31.39 -4.63
CA PRO A 205 -0.69 30.10 -4.07
C PRO A 205 -2.19 29.81 -4.25
N MET A 206 -3.00 30.85 -4.49
CA MET A 206 -4.45 30.75 -4.72
C MET A 206 -4.83 30.60 -6.20
N ARG A 207 -3.86 30.56 -7.12
CA ARG A 207 -4.14 30.44 -8.56
C ARG A 207 -4.47 28.98 -8.91
N VAL A 208 -5.73 28.71 -9.23
CA VAL A 208 -6.15 27.46 -9.87
C VAL A 208 -5.77 27.53 -11.36
N PRO A 209 -4.92 26.63 -11.88
CA PRO A 209 -4.63 26.56 -13.31
C PRO A 209 -5.92 26.30 -14.09
N LYS A 210 -6.10 26.97 -15.24
CA LYS A 210 -7.14 26.58 -16.19
C LYS A 210 -6.64 25.32 -16.90
N GLY A 211 -7.39 24.23 -16.77
CA GLY A 211 -7.15 22.99 -17.50
C GLY A 211 -7.31 23.14 -19.01
#